data_AF-A0A178VAW1-F1
#
_entry.id   AF-A0A178VAW1-F1
#
_cell.length_a   1.000
_cell.length_b   1.000
_cell.length_c   1.000
_cell.angle_alpha   90.00
_cell.angle_beta   90.00
_cell.angle_gamma   90.00
#
_symmetry.space_group_name_H-M   'P 1'
#
loop_
_entity.id
_entity.type
_entity.pdbx_description
1 polymer ?
#
loop_
_entity_poly.entity_id
_entity_poly.type
_entity_poly.pdbx_seq_one_letter_code
_entity_poly.pdbx_strand_id
1 'polypeptide(L)'
;MDLFACDSMLNSLRLVETKKANVNWYIYTHETRLVLLASGLQCKTFNGFQLSTAGVVRLPRFEMTMARSESNSKPILSAGDLHLVTVYGRIYCLQVDREAMLLHLYRFYRDAVVQQGSLPIYSSKLSVNVVDNLLLVHQIDAKVVIIYDLFVDSRAPVSAPLPLLWRGYQVSETSSQAVNKEIESSESSTSNENIVMYEDGWTFLVPDLILDQTNKVLWKIHLDLEAISASSSDRTSLLEFLQRRKLEANKAKQLCLGIARAIILERRPATQVTQAIDVLVTAYSYSVKAGTYKEIKNENATASTPTPGASPDSERHRQSGSNIDEEVEMNLSSGSQENMFCADEQQESQLSSPAISPDELYKFVFTSVEEMMVEESEYLVAIITEFLRSISAEKLKVDLNIYVMTIKLLAYSKRFAELSLFTTNKIIEPSKEVAFQLLDSGRQNIRVRKLGLDMLRQLSLHHDYISSLVQDGYYLEALRYAQKHKVTSVRSSMFLEAAFASNDMQHLAAILRVLSELIPGFKETSEYYTFYGLLNDTSSSVAV
;
A
#
# COMPACT_ATOMS: atom_id res chain seq x y z
N MET A 1 37.16 -9.53 26.62
CA MET A 1 36.09 -8.55 26.33
C MET A 1 35.55 -8.10 27.66
N ASP A 2 35.70 -6.81 27.95
CA ASP A 2 35.18 -6.17 29.14
C ASP A 2 34.04 -5.25 28.72
N LEU A 3 32.86 -5.43 29.30
CA LEU A 3 31.68 -4.61 29.06
C LEU A 3 31.56 -3.59 30.18
N PHE A 4 31.54 -2.31 29.82
CA PHE A 4 31.39 -1.21 30.77
C PHE A 4 30.02 -0.53 30.59
N ALA A 5 29.36 -0.23 31.71
CA ALA A 5 28.24 0.70 31.75
C ALA A 5 28.78 2.11 31.94
N CYS A 6 28.37 3.03 31.07
CA CYS A 6 28.72 4.44 31.18
C CYS A 6 27.66 5.15 32.05
N ASP A 7 28.11 5.78 33.13
CA ASP A 7 27.31 6.74 33.89
C ASP A 7 27.70 8.15 33.44
N SER A 8 26.82 8.77 32.64
CA SER A 8 27.05 10.10 32.08
C SER A 8 26.99 11.21 33.14
N MET A 9 26.28 11.02 34.25
CA MET A 9 26.23 12.02 35.32
C MET A 9 27.50 12.01 36.17
N LEU A 10 28.08 10.83 36.36
CA LEU A 10 29.30 10.66 37.16
C LEU A 10 30.59 10.63 36.33
N ASN A 11 30.50 10.74 35.00
CA ASN A 11 31.62 10.54 34.06
C ASN A 11 32.44 9.29 34.40
N SER A 12 31.76 8.20 34.78
CA SER A 12 32.41 6.99 35.29
C SER A 12 32.02 5.77 34.46
N LEU A 13 32.97 4.83 34.34
CA LEU A 13 32.76 3.56 33.69
C LEU A 13 32.72 2.46 34.75
N ARG A 14 31.59 1.77 34.86
CA ARG A 14 31.44 0.62 35.75
C ARG A 14 31.59 -0.66 34.95
N LEU A 15 32.55 -1.50 35.30
CA LEU A 15 32.68 -2.83 34.72
C LEU A 15 31.44 -3.67 35.06
N VAL A 16 30.74 -4.16 34.03
CA VAL A 16 29.53 -4.97 34.15
C VAL A 16 29.87 -6.45 34.03
N GLU A 17 30.62 -6.82 33.00
CA GLU A 17 30.91 -8.22 32.69
C GLU A 17 32.27 -8.36 32.00
N THR A 18 33.03 -9.40 32.36
CA THR A 18 34.30 -9.76 31.71
C THR A 18 34.20 -11.17 31.13
N LYS A 19 34.47 -11.30 29.83
CA LYS A 19 34.58 -12.59 29.14
C LYS A 19 35.98 -12.79 28.59
N LYS A 20 36.63 -13.89 28.98
CA LYS A 20 37.94 -14.30 28.50
C LYS A 20 37.77 -15.33 27.37
N ALA A 21 38.41 -15.08 26.24
CA ALA A 21 38.43 -15.97 25.09
C ALA A 21 39.75 -15.80 24.32
N ASN A 22 40.19 -16.85 23.63
CA ASN A 22 41.30 -16.77 22.69
C ASN A 22 40.78 -16.15 21.39
N VAL A 23 41.31 -14.99 21.04
CA VAL A 23 40.84 -14.18 19.90
C VAL A 23 42.03 -13.81 19.03
N ASN A 24 41.92 -14.09 17.73
CA ASN A 24 42.89 -13.63 16.74
C ASN A 24 42.56 -12.20 16.28
N TRP A 25 41.30 -11.95 15.95
CA TRP A 25 40.74 -10.65 15.64
C TRP A 25 39.23 -10.65 15.91
N TYR A 26 38.62 -9.46 15.93
CA TYR A 26 37.19 -9.30 16.15
C TYR A 26 36.59 -8.26 15.19
N ILE A 27 35.29 -8.36 14.97
CA ILE A 27 34.49 -7.32 14.31
C ILE A 27 33.30 -6.97 15.20
N TYR A 28 32.87 -5.72 15.11
CA TYR A 28 31.69 -5.20 15.81
C TYR A 28 30.94 -4.24 14.89
N THR A 29 29.62 -4.35 14.85
CA THR A 29 28.77 -3.32 14.25
C THR A 29 27.71 -2.87 15.23
N HIS A 30 27.54 -1.56 15.33
CA HIS A 30 26.55 -0.94 16.23
C HIS A 30 25.12 -1.27 15.82
N GLU A 31 24.88 -1.44 14.51
CA GLU A 31 23.58 -1.81 13.94
C GLU A 31 23.09 -3.18 14.45
N THR A 32 23.94 -4.20 14.36
CA THR A 32 23.60 -5.56 14.82
C THR A 32 23.78 -5.74 16.33
N ARG A 33 24.50 -4.80 16.98
CA ARG A 33 24.99 -4.89 18.36
C ARG A 33 25.75 -6.19 18.64
N LEU A 34 26.36 -6.76 17.60
CA LEU A 34 27.02 -8.06 17.65
C LEU A 34 28.53 -7.88 17.61
N VAL A 35 29.22 -8.50 18.56
CA VAL A 35 30.67 -8.70 18.53
C VAL A 35 30.92 -10.13 18.04
N LEU A 36 31.66 -10.28 16.94
CA LEU A 36 32.06 -11.58 16.40
C LEU A 36 33.57 -11.77 16.57
N LEU A 37 33.96 -12.86 17.22
CA LEU A 37 35.34 -13.18 17.57
C LEU A 37 35.86 -14.33 16.71
N ALA A 38 36.92 -14.08 15.94
CA ALA A 38 37.62 -15.11 15.18
C ALA A 38 38.69 -15.80 16.03
N SER A 39 38.81 -17.11 15.88
CA SER A 39 39.76 -17.93 16.62
C SER A 39 40.31 -19.08 15.77
N GLY A 40 41.46 -19.61 16.20
CA GLY A 40 42.13 -20.74 15.56
C GLY A 40 43.15 -20.32 14.50
N LEU A 41 43.99 -21.27 14.05
CA LEU A 41 45.12 -20.99 13.16
C LEU A 41 44.72 -20.38 11.81
N GLN A 42 43.52 -20.71 11.31
CA GLN A 42 42.98 -20.20 10.05
C GLN A 42 41.92 -19.10 10.25
N CYS A 43 41.64 -18.72 11.51
CA CYS A 43 40.59 -17.74 11.86
C CYS A 43 39.18 -18.11 11.36
N LYS A 44 38.87 -19.40 11.21
CA LYS A 44 37.57 -19.89 10.67
C LYS A 44 36.53 -20.20 11.74
N THR A 45 36.96 -20.36 13.00
CA THR A 45 36.04 -20.61 14.11
C THR A 45 35.57 -19.30 14.71
N PHE A 46 34.26 -19.13 14.81
CA PHE A 46 33.63 -17.93 15.32
C PHE A 46 32.84 -18.16 16.61
N ASN A 47 32.97 -17.21 17.54
CA ASN A 47 32.10 -17.06 18.69
C ASN A 47 31.48 -15.66 18.65
N GLY A 48 30.16 -15.57 18.76
CA GLY A 48 29.43 -14.29 18.74
C GLY A 48 28.84 -13.92 20.10
N PHE A 49 28.82 -12.63 20.40
CA PHE A 49 28.17 -12.04 21.56
C PHE A 49 27.29 -10.86 21.16
N GLN A 50 25.97 -11.00 21.30
CA GLN A 50 25.03 -9.93 21.00
C GLN A 50 24.73 -9.14 22.28
N LEU A 51 24.85 -7.81 22.19
CA LEU A 51 24.60 -6.88 23.27
C LEU A 51 23.14 -6.45 23.26
N SER A 52 22.44 -6.69 24.36
CA SER A 52 21.06 -6.26 24.57
C SER A 52 20.91 -5.52 25.90
N THR A 53 19.78 -4.83 26.08
CA THR A 53 19.44 -4.20 27.36
C THR A 53 19.26 -5.22 28.49
N ALA A 54 18.88 -6.45 28.16
CA ALA A 54 18.75 -7.56 29.11
C ALA A 54 20.09 -8.26 29.44
N GLY A 55 21.20 -7.84 28.80
CA GLY A 55 22.53 -8.42 28.99
C GLY A 55 23.15 -8.96 27.70
N VAL A 56 24.21 -9.75 27.85
CA VAL A 56 24.99 -10.29 26.72
C VAL A 56 24.54 -11.70 26.37
N VAL A 57 23.94 -11.85 25.20
CA VAL A 57 23.54 -13.16 24.65
C VAL A 57 24.72 -13.77 23.89
N ARG A 58 25.09 -15.00 24.25
CA ARG A 58 26.12 -15.75 23.52
C ARG A 58 25.45 -16.50 22.38
N LEU A 59 26.01 -16.37 21.19
CA LEU A 59 25.56 -17.12 20.01
C LEU A 59 26.26 -18.48 19.91
N PRO A 60 25.65 -19.45 19.21
CA PRO A 60 26.28 -20.72 18.91
C PRO A 60 27.64 -20.52 18.23
N ARG A 61 28.61 -21.33 18.63
CA ARG A 61 29.89 -21.41 17.94
C ARG A 61 29.66 -22.03 16.56
N PHE A 62 30.22 -21.42 15.53
CA PHE A 62 30.14 -21.93 14.16
C PHE A 62 31.49 -21.80 13.46
N GLU A 63 31.63 -22.50 12.34
CA GLU A 63 32.83 -22.49 11.52
C GLU A 63 32.48 -22.14 10.07
N MET A 64 33.30 -21.30 9.45
CA MET A 64 33.12 -20.90 8.06
C MET A 64 33.99 -21.73 7.12
N THR A 65 33.41 -22.12 5.99
CA THR A 65 34.14 -22.82 4.91
C THR A 65 34.76 -21.81 3.96
N MET A 66 35.98 -22.10 3.49
CA MET A 66 36.65 -21.33 2.44
C MET A 66 37.13 -22.30 1.36
N ALA A 67 37.06 -21.90 0.11
CA ALA A 67 37.71 -22.59 -0.98
C ALA A 67 39.23 -22.68 -0.73
N ARG A 68 39.82 -23.74 -1.27
CA ARG A 68 41.26 -23.99 -1.15
C ARG A 68 41.91 -23.53 -2.46
N SER A 69 42.97 -22.74 -2.35
CA SER A 69 43.84 -22.46 -3.49
C SER A 69 44.55 -23.74 -3.96
N GLU A 70 44.88 -23.83 -5.24
CA GLU A 70 45.65 -24.97 -5.80
C GLU A 70 47.08 -25.04 -5.23
N SER A 71 47.63 -23.91 -4.79
CA SER A 71 48.81 -23.88 -3.95
C SER A 71 48.44 -24.34 -2.53
N ASN A 72 49.17 -25.27 -1.91
CA ASN A 72 48.93 -25.80 -0.56
C ASN A 72 48.94 -24.74 0.59
N SER A 73 48.83 -23.45 0.27
CA SER A 73 48.58 -22.38 1.21
C SER A 73 47.21 -22.58 1.86
N LYS A 74 47.17 -22.52 3.19
CA LYS A 74 45.94 -22.57 3.97
C LYS A 74 45.41 -21.13 4.06
N PRO A 75 44.32 -20.76 3.38
CA PRO A 75 43.87 -19.37 3.40
C PRO A 75 43.43 -18.99 4.83
N ILE A 76 43.90 -17.82 5.28
CA ILE A 76 43.60 -17.26 6.60
C ILE A 76 42.52 -16.19 6.40
N LEU A 77 41.39 -16.36 7.08
CA LEU A 77 40.30 -15.41 7.01
C LEU A 77 40.68 -14.13 7.80
N SER A 78 40.58 -12.97 7.15
CA SER A 78 40.87 -11.69 7.78
C SER A 78 39.59 -10.97 8.22
N ALA A 79 39.73 -9.98 9.09
CA ALA A 79 38.59 -9.17 9.55
C ALA A 79 37.90 -8.41 8.39
N GLY A 80 38.66 -8.00 7.36
CA GLY A 80 38.13 -7.29 6.20
C GLY A 80 37.36 -8.18 5.21
N ASP A 81 37.44 -9.50 5.36
CA ASP A 81 36.67 -10.44 4.53
C ASP A 81 35.27 -10.70 5.10
N LEU A 82 34.93 -10.13 6.27
CA LEU A 82 33.64 -10.30 6.91
C LEU A 82 32.89 -8.98 7.07
N HIS A 83 31.59 -9.01 6.76
CA HIS A 83 30.69 -7.89 6.96
C HIS A 83 29.44 -8.33 7.72
N LEU A 84 29.04 -7.57 8.75
CA LEU A 84 27.81 -7.81 9.51
C LEU A 84 26.76 -6.81 9.09
N VAL A 85 25.60 -7.29 8.63
CA VAL A 85 24.52 -6.44 8.10
C VAL A 85 23.15 -6.91 8.61
N THR A 86 22.18 -6.00 8.71
CA THR A 86 20.78 -6.34 8.99
C THR A 86 19.93 -6.07 7.76
N VAL A 87 19.21 -7.08 7.29
CA VAL A 87 18.34 -6.98 6.12
C VAL A 87 16.99 -7.62 6.44
N TYR A 88 15.89 -6.87 6.31
CA TYR A 88 14.54 -7.30 6.70
C TYR A 88 14.46 -7.81 8.14
N GLY A 89 15.14 -7.12 9.08
CA GLY A 89 15.20 -7.50 10.50
C GLY A 89 16.02 -8.76 10.79
N ARG A 90 16.65 -9.37 9.79
CA ARG A 90 17.48 -10.57 9.92
C ARG A 90 18.96 -10.18 9.88
N ILE A 91 19.74 -10.73 10.80
CA ILE A 91 21.18 -10.47 10.88
C ILE A 91 21.93 -11.47 9.98
N TYR A 92 22.81 -10.95 9.14
CA TYR A 92 23.68 -11.73 8.27
C TYR A 92 25.15 -11.42 8.55
N CYS A 93 25.98 -12.45 8.47
CA CYS A 93 27.41 -12.30 8.26
C CYS A 93 27.75 -12.72 6.83
N LEU A 94 28.31 -11.77 6.09
CA LEU A 94 28.73 -11.95 4.71
C LEU A 94 30.22 -12.26 4.71
N GLN A 95 30.58 -13.40 4.14
CA GLN A 95 31.97 -13.85 4.03
C GLN A 95 32.43 -13.74 2.57
N VAL A 96 33.47 -12.95 2.33
CA VAL A 96 34.13 -12.83 1.04
C VAL A 96 35.08 -14.01 0.85
N ASP A 97 34.76 -14.89 -0.10
CA ASP A 97 35.65 -15.94 -0.57
C ASP A 97 36.23 -15.54 -1.92
N ARG A 98 37.46 -15.02 -1.90
CA ARG A 98 38.17 -14.53 -3.08
C ARG A 98 38.64 -15.65 -4.00
N GLU A 99 38.86 -16.85 -3.46
CA GLU A 99 39.27 -18.01 -4.25
C GLU A 99 38.08 -18.58 -5.01
N ALA A 100 36.91 -18.66 -4.35
CA ALA A 100 35.68 -19.10 -4.99
C ALA A 100 35.02 -18.02 -5.87
N MET A 101 35.44 -16.76 -5.73
CA MET A 101 34.73 -15.59 -6.26
C MET A 101 33.25 -15.56 -5.84
N LEU A 102 33.01 -15.84 -4.55
CA LEU A 102 31.68 -15.87 -3.94
C LEU A 102 31.61 -15.03 -2.66
N LEU A 103 30.45 -14.42 -2.43
CA LEU A 103 30.04 -13.82 -1.17
C LEU A 103 29.06 -14.77 -0.48
N HIS A 104 29.49 -15.47 0.56
CA HIS A 104 28.63 -16.40 1.31
C HIS A 104 27.78 -15.67 2.34
N LEU A 105 26.51 -16.06 2.45
CA LEU A 105 25.53 -15.46 3.36
C LEU A 105 25.25 -16.41 4.51
N TYR A 106 25.70 -16.05 5.71
CA TYR A 106 25.38 -16.76 6.95
C TYR A 106 24.33 -15.99 7.73
N ARG A 107 23.13 -16.55 7.85
CA ARG A 107 22.05 -15.97 8.64
C ARG A 107 22.15 -16.42 10.10
N PHE A 108 21.95 -15.46 10.98
CA PHE A 108 21.95 -15.67 12.42
C PHE A 108 20.52 -15.91 12.90
N TYR A 109 20.35 -16.99 13.63
CA TYR A 109 19.17 -17.30 14.43
C TYR A 109 19.56 -17.28 15.90
N ARG A 110 18.57 -17.37 16.79
CA ARG A 110 18.79 -17.43 18.24
C ARG A 110 19.72 -18.58 18.62
N ASP A 111 19.48 -19.76 18.04
CA ASP A 111 20.13 -21.02 18.44
C ASP A 111 20.98 -21.66 17.34
N ALA A 112 21.08 -21.03 16.15
CA ALA A 112 21.89 -21.54 15.05
C ALA A 112 22.43 -20.42 14.14
N VAL A 113 23.52 -20.73 13.43
CA VAL A 113 23.99 -19.92 12.29
C VAL A 113 23.94 -20.82 11.06
N VAL A 114 23.21 -20.38 10.03
CA VAL A 114 22.92 -21.19 8.83
C VAL A 114 23.41 -20.47 7.60
N GLN A 115 24.20 -21.15 6.76
CA GLN A 115 24.57 -20.65 5.44
C GLN A 115 23.36 -20.74 4.50
N GLN A 116 22.79 -19.61 4.11
CA GLN A 116 21.58 -19.57 3.26
C GLN A 116 21.91 -19.56 1.76
N GLY A 117 23.13 -19.18 1.38
CA GLY A 117 23.54 -19.19 -0.02
C GLY A 117 24.83 -18.41 -0.27
N SER A 118 25.04 -18.10 -1.55
CA SER A 118 26.17 -17.32 -2.02
C SER A 118 25.79 -16.45 -3.21
N LEU A 119 26.41 -15.28 -3.31
CA LEU A 119 26.27 -14.35 -4.44
C LEU A 119 27.60 -14.25 -5.19
N PRO A 120 27.61 -14.12 -6.52
CA PRO A 120 28.85 -13.95 -7.26
C PRO A 120 29.49 -12.58 -6.96
N ILE A 121 30.82 -12.58 -6.82
CA ILE A 121 31.64 -11.37 -6.79
C ILE A 121 32.54 -11.34 -8.03
N TYR A 122 32.94 -10.14 -8.45
CA TYR A 122 33.66 -9.90 -9.70
C TYR A 122 34.94 -9.07 -9.49
N SER A 123 35.26 -8.74 -8.25
CA SER A 123 36.40 -7.92 -7.85
C SER A 123 37.04 -8.47 -6.57
N SER A 124 38.33 -8.22 -6.42
CA SER A 124 39.12 -8.63 -5.26
C SER A 124 38.88 -7.71 -4.06
N LYS A 125 38.59 -6.43 -4.33
CA LYS A 125 38.28 -5.40 -3.34
C LYS A 125 36.77 -5.19 -3.28
N LEU A 126 36.17 -5.63 -2.18
CA LEU A 126 34.72 -5.61 -1.97
C LEU A 126 34.38 -4.75 -0.76
N SER A 127 33.27 -4.01 -0.87
CA SER A 127 32.59 -3.41 0.27
C SER A 127 31.09 -3.66 0.16
N VAL A 128 30.38 -3.52 1.29
CA VAL A 128 28.92 -3.69 1.31
C VAL A 128 28.24 -2.55 2.07
N ASN A 129 27.03 -2.25 1.65
CA ASN A 129 26.10 -1.35 2.34
C ASN A 129 24.70 -1.97 2.33
N VAL A 130 23.83 -1.48 3.20
CA VAL A 130 22.40 -1.82 3.19
C VAL A 130 21.60 -0.55 3.15
N VAL A 131 20.73 -0.42 2.14
CA VAL A 131 19.82 0.72 2.02
C VAL A 131 18.42 0.17 1.84
N ASP A 132 17.50 0.57 2.71
CA ASP A 132 16.08 0.16 2.66
C ASP A 132 15.88 -1.37 2.58
N ASN A 133 16.67 -2.16 3.32
CA ASN A 133 16.68 -3.63 3.26
C ASN A 133 17.18 -4.23 1.92
N LEU A 134 17.91 -3.48 1.11
CA LEU A 134 18.64 -4.04 -0.03
C LEU A 134 20.12 -4.15 0.30
N LEU A 135 20.72 -5.28 -0.06
CA LEU A 135 22.15 -5.46 0.03
C LEU A 135 22.81 -4.84 -1.20
N LEU A 136 23.63 -3.82 -0.99
CA LEU A 136 24.46 -3.20 -2.00
C LEU A 136 25.85 -3.82 -1.90
N VAL A 137 26.30 -4.45 -2.99
CA VAL A 137 27.61 -5.08 -3.09
C VAL A 137 28.46 -4.25 -4.04
N HIS A 138 29.41 -3.52 -3.46
CA HIS A 138 30.32 -2.64 -4.18
C HIS A 138 31.52 -3.45 -4.71
N GLN A 139 31.60 -3.58 -6.03
CA GLN A 139 32.75 -4.17 -6.72
C GLN A 139 33.74 -3.05 -7.02
N ILE A 140 34.65 -2.77 -6.07
CA ILE A 140 35.43 -1.52 -6.06
C ILE A 140 36.33 -1.43 -7.29
N ASP A 141 37.01 -2.52 -7.66
CA ASP A 141 37.90 -2.53 -8.83
C ASP A 141 37.11 -2.34 -10.14
N ALA A 142 35.89 -2.89 -10.20
CA ALA A 142 35.01 -2.80 -11.35
C ALA A 142 34.19 -1.48 -11.39
N LYS A 143 34.25 -0.68 -10.32
CA LYS A 143 33.52 0.59 -10.16
C LYS A 143 32.01 0.48 -10.35
N VAL A 144 31.43 -0.68 -10.01
CA VAL A 144 29.98 -0.94 -10.10
C VAL A 144 29.42 -1.39 -8.76
N VAL A 145 28.14 -1.07 -8.52
CA VAL A 145 27.37 -1.62 -7.42
C VAL A 145 26.35 -2.63 -7.95
N ILE A 146 26.23 -3.76 -7.27
CA ILE A 146 25.21 -4.78 -7.54
C ILE A 146 24.21 -4.77 -6.39
N ILE A 147 22.93 -4.67 -6.70
CA ILE A 147 21.85 -4.55 -5.71
C ILE A 147 21.13 -5.89 -5.62
N TYR A 148 21.02 -6.44 -4.41
CA TYR A 148 20.31 -7.68 -4.15
C TYR A 148 19.17 -7.47 -3.14
N ASP A 149 17.99 -7.98 -3.47
CA ASP A 149 16.86 -8.10 -2.55
C ASP A 149 16.90 -9.51 -1.93
N LEU A 150 17.33 -9.60 -0.67
CA LEU A 150 17.44 -10.89 0.05
C LEU A 150 16.09 -11.44 0.52
N PHE A 151 14.98 -10.73 0.29
CA PHE A 151 13.65 -11.28 0.50
C PHE A 151 13.27 -12.28 -0.60
N VAL A 152 13.79 -12.06 -1.81
CA VAL A 152 13.53 -12.91 -2.97
C VAL A 152 14.66 -13.93 -3.09
N ASP A 153 14.34 -15.23 -3.11
CA ASP A 153 15.33 -16.31 -3.26
C ASP A 153 15.98 -16.39 -4.67
N SER A 154 15.80 -15.35 -5.49
CA SER A 154 16.17 -15.33 -6.91
C SER A 154 17.70 -15.30 -7.15
N ARG A 155 18.52 -14.89 -6.18
CA ARG A 155 19.99 -14.65 -6.33
C ARG A 155 20.38 -13.72 -7.49
N ALA A 156 19.42 -13.28 -8.30
CA ALA A 156 19.59 -12.33 -9.37
C ALA A 156 19.63 -10.90 -8.80
N PRO A 157 20.38 -9.99 -9.43
CA PRO A 157 20.38 -8.60 -9.04
C PRO A 157 19.04 -7.93 -9.38
N VAL A 158 18.66 -6.93 -8.60
CA VAL A 158 17.41 -6.14 -8.78
C VAL A 158 17.43 -5.37 -10.09
N SER A 159 18.59 -4.85 -10.47
CA SER A 159 18.82 -4.10 -11.71
C SER A 159 20.17 -4.50 -12.30
N ALA A 160 20.44 -4.05 -13.52
CA ALA A 160 21.79 -4.14 -14.08
C ALA A 160 22.80 -3.48 -13.12
N PRO A 161 24.03 -4.04 -12.97
CA PRO A 161 25.11 -3.40 -12.23
C PRO A 161 25.45 -2.03 -12.83
N LEU A 162 25.33 -0.98 -12.05
CA LEU A 162 25.60 0.39 -12.48
C LEU A 162 26.63 1.05 -11.56
N PRO A 163 27.40 2.03 -12.05
CA PRO A 163 28.25 2.86 -11.19
C PRO A 163 27.44 3.68 -10.19
N LEU A 164 28.10 4.12 -9.11
CA LEU A 164 27.51 5.12 -8.22
C LEU A 164 27.44 6.47 -8.92
N LEU A 165 26.34 7.20 -8.69
CA LEU A 165 26.09 8.49 -9.31
C LEU A 165 26.13 9.63 -8.29
N TRP A 166 26.74 10.74 -8.74
CA TRP A 166 26.72 12.09 -8.16
C TRP A 166 25.33 12.74 -8.09
N ARG A 167 24.78 13.03 -6.91
CA ARG A 167 23.77 14.08 -6.74
C ARG A 167 24.10 14.98 -5.55
N GLY A 168 23.94 16.29 -5.73
CA GLY A 168 23.85 17.25 -4.62
C GLY A 168 25.12 18.00 -4.21
N TYR A 169 26.20 17.98 -4.99
CA TYR A 169 27.32 18.89 -4.71
C TYR A 169 26.97 20.32 -5.16
N GLN A 170 26.40 21.11 -4.25
CA GLN A 170 26.30 22.57 -4.37
C GLN A 170 27.39 23.16 -3.49
N VAL A 171 28.48 23.64 -4.10
CA VAL A 171 29.42 24.51 -3.38
C VAL A 171 28.65 25.79 -3.08
N SER A 172 28.29 25.99 -1.82
CA SER A 172 27.89 27.30 -1.34
C SER A 172 29.15 28.17 -1.39
N GLU A 173 29.37 28.88 -2.50
CA GLU A 173 30.35 29.95 -2.53
C GLU A 173 29.87 31.06 -1.59
N THR A 174 30.33 31.01 -0.34
CA THR A 174 30.35 32.20 0.51
C THR A 174 31.42 33.15 -0.01
N SER A 175 31.10 33.88 -1.07
CA SER A 175 31.80 35.10 -1.44
C SER A 175 30.77 36.19 -1.70
N SER A 176 30.57 36.99 -0.65
CA SER A 176 30.03 38.33 -0.74
C SER A 176 30.77 39.12 -1.83
N GLN A 177 30.07 39.49 -2.91
CA GLN A 177 30.07 40.86 -3.47
C GLN A 177 29.00 40.99 -4.55
N ALA A 178 28.14 41.98 -4.35
CA ALA A 178 27.10 42.39 -5.29
C ALA A 178 27.69 43.03 -6.55
N VAL A 179 26.96 42.91 -7.67
CA VAL A 179 26.47 43.98 -8.58
C VAL A 179 26.30 43.46 -10.02
N ASN A 180 25.03 43.42 -10.46
CA ASN A 180 24.43 43.61 -11.79
C ASN A 180 25.23 43.31 -13.09
N LYS A 181 24.70 42.43 -13.97
CA LYS A 181 23.86 42.78 -15.15
C LYS A 181 23.50 41.57 -16.03
N GLU A 182 22.21 41.56 -16.38
CA GLU A 182 21.47 41.04 -17.55
C GLU A 182 22.14 40.16 -18.64
N ILE A 183 21.44 39.04 -18.90
CA ILE A 183 21.08 38.40 -20.19
C ILE A 183 22.21 38.09 -21.17
N GLU A 184 22.55 36.80 -21.33
CA GLU A 184 22.47 36.09 -22.61
C GLU A 184 22.69 34.57 -22.43
N SER A 185 21.93 33.81 -23.20
CA SER A 185 22.02 32.35 -23.36
C SER A 185 23.42 31.88 -23.72
N SER A 186 24.01 31.02 -22.89
CA SER A 186 25.07 30.12 -23.32
C SER A 186 25.23 28.99 -22.30
N GLU A 187 25.18 27.77 -22.82
CA GLU A 187 25.60 26.54 -22.17
C GLU A 187 26.96 26.76 -21.50
N SER A 188 26.96 26.90 -20.18
CA SER A 188 28.19 27.00 -19.40
C SER A 188 28.24 25.81 -18.46
N SER A 189 28.98 24.81 -18.92
CA SER A 189 29.58 23.75 -18.12
C SER A 189 30.17 24.34 -16.84
N THR A 190 29.45 24.20 -15.73
CA THR A 190 30.03 24.40 -14.40
C THR A 190 31.11 23.33 -14.22
N SER A 191 32.33 23.80 -14.02
CA SER A 191 33.51 22.97 -13.78
C SER A 191 33.33 22.19 -12.48
N ASN A 192 32.71 21.02 -12.56
CA ASN A 192 32.79 19.98 -11.55
C ASN A 192 34.27 19.58 -11.45
N GLU A 193 34.94 19.94 -10.36
CA GLU A 193 36.19 19.26 -10.01
C GLU A 193 35.93 17.75 -10.06
N ASN A 194 36.70 17.03 -10.87
CA ASN A 194 36.48 15.61 -11.18
C ASN A 194 36.72 14.76 -9.94
N ILE A 195 35.72 14.64 -9.06
CA ILE A 195 35.83 13.71 -7.95
C ILE A 195 35.72 12.29 -8.49
N VAL A 196 36.75 11.50 -8.23
CA VAL A 196 36.87 10.16 -8.80
C VAL A 196 36.08 9.19 -7.93
N MET A 197 35.19 8.42 -8.56
CA MET A 197 34.45 7.37 -7.89
C MET A 197 35.39 6.26 -7.43
N TYR A 198 35.11 5.71 -6.23
CA TYR A 198 35.83 4.55 -5.70
C TYR A 198 37.34 4.82 -5.50
N GLU A 199 37.69 6.00 -5.00
CA GLU A 199 39.05 6.29 -4.59
C GLU A 199 39.50 5.39 -3.43
N ASP A 200 40.81 5.16 -3.34
CA ASP A 200 41.39 4.35 -2.26
C ASP A 200 41.16 4.96 -0.87
N GLY A 201 40.89 6.26 -0.78
CA GLY A 201 40.55 6.98 0.44
C GLY A 201 39.11 6.75 0.94
N TRP A 202 38.27 6.03 0.19
CA TRP A 202 36.88 5.80 0.60
C TRP A 202 36.77 4.64 1.60
N THR A 203 36.05 4.90 2.69
CA THR A 203 35.69 3.88 3.68
C THR A 203 34.17 3.73 3.70
N PHE A 204 33.69 2.52 3.41
CA PHE A 204 32.27 2.20 3.42
C PHE A 204 31.84 1.84 4.83
N LEU A 205 30.82 2.54 5.32
CA LEU A 205 30.28 2.40 6.67
C LEU A 205 28.84 1.89 6.57
N VAL A 206 28.63 0.66 7.04
CA VAL A 206 27.31 0.03 7.12
C VAL A 206 26.46 0.79 8.16
N PRO A 207 25.18 1.14 7.85
CA PRO A 207 24.40 0.67 6.71
C PRO A 207 24.65 1.43 5.40
N ASP A 208 24.69 2.75 5.37
CA ASP A 208 24.46 3.53 4.15
C ASP A 208 25.41 4.73 3.96
N LEU A 209 26.56 4.75 4.63
CA LEU A 209 27.49 5.88 4.59
C LEU A 209 28.79 5.55 3.86
N ILE A 210 29.39 6.55 3.22
CA ILE A 210 30.73 6.50 2.63
C ILE A 210 31.55 7.67 3.17
N LEU A 211 32.60 7.37 3.91
CA LEU A 211 33.56 8.37 4.37
C LEU A 211 34.65 8.54 3.31
N ASP A 212 34.69 9.71 2.69
CA ASP A 212 35.76 10.10 1.78
C ASP A 212 36.87 10.80 2.58
N GLN A 213 37.95 10.06 2.85
CA GLN A 213 39.08 10.61 3.60
C GLN A 213 39.93 11.59 2.79
N THR A 214 39.89 11.51 1.46
CA THR A 214 40.63 12.41 0.56
C THR A 214 40.00 13.79 0.62
N ASN A 215 38.68 13.85 0.37
CA ASN A 215 37.94 15.10 0.27
C ASN A 215 37.37 15.59 1.61
N LYS A 216 37.52 14.80 2.69
CA LYS A 216 36.97 15.07 4.03
C LYS A 216 35.45 15.24 4.05
N VAL A 217 34.75 14.52 3.18
CA VAL A 217 33.28 14.55 3.06
C VAL A 217 32.69 13.21 3.51
N LEU A 218 31.53 13.25 4.14
CA LEU A 218 30.72 12.07 4.45
C LEU A 218 29.52 12.05 3.50
N TRP A 219 29.41 10.97 2.73
CA TRP A 219 28.30 10.76 1.80
C TRP A 219 27.30 9.77 2.38
N LYS A 220 26.03 9.95 2.00
CA LYS A 220 24.94 9.02 2.30
C LYS A 220 24.37 8.43 1.01
N ILE A 221 24.31 7.12 0.96
CA ILE A 221 23.82 6.36 -0.19
C ILE A 221 22.29 6.37 -0.19
N HIS A 222 21.71 6.68 -1.35
CA HIS A 222 20.28 6.65 -1.59
C HIS A 222 19.98 5.77 -2.81
N LEU A 223 18.79 5.17 -2.83
CA LEU A 223 18.30 4.38 -3.97
C LEU A 223 17.56 5.30 -4.93
N ASP A 224 17.91 5.25 -6.21
CA ASP A 224 17.11 5.89 -7.25
C ASP A 224 16.02 4.93 -7.74
N LEU A 225 14.86 4.97 -7.09
CA LEU A 225 13.73 4.11 -7.44
C LEU A 225 13.23 4.31 -8.88
N GLU A 226 13.42 5.50 -9.46
CA GLU A 226 12.98 5.83 -10.81
C GLU A 226 13.91 5.19 -11.85
N ALA A 227 15.23 5.31 -11.65
CA ALA A 227 16.20 4.64 -12.51
C ALA A 227 16.08 3.10 -12.43
N ILE A 228 15.86 2.55 -11.23
CA ILE A 228 15.59 1.11 -11.06
C ILE A 228 14.31 0.71 -11.80
N SER A 229 13.24 1.49 -11.67
CA SER A 229 11.96 1.21 -12.35
C SER A 229 12.06 1.30 -13.88
N ALA A 230 12.87 2.23 -14.39
CA ALA A 230 13.10 2.42 -15.81
C ALA A 230 13.94 1.29 -16.44
N SER A 231 14.83 0.67 -15.67
CA SER A 231 15.72 -0.41 -16.14
C SER A 231 15.13 -1.82 -16.02
N SER A 232 14.06 -2.00 -15.22
CA SER A 232 13.41 -3.31 -15.07
C SER A 232 12.48 -3.64 -16.23
N SER A 233 12.62 -4.84 -16.78
CA SER A 233 11.74 -5.41 -17.80
C SER A 233 10.53 -6.15 -17.19
N ASP A 234 10.71 -6.77 -16.02
CA ASP A 234 9.65 -7.50 -15.33
C ASP A 234 8.87 -6.56 -14.40
N ARG A 235 7.67 -6.18 -14.85
CA ARG A 235 6.79 -5.26 -14.12
C ARG A 235 6.24 -5.87 -12.84
N THR A 236 5.99 -7.18 -12.79
CA THR A 236 5.40 -7.82 -11.60
C THR A 236 6.42 -7.87 -10.47
N SER A 237 7.64 -8.36 -10.73
CA SER A 237 8.74 -8.34 -9.75
C SER A 237 9.10 -6.92 -9.31
N LEU A 238 9.03 -5.95 -10.22
CA LEU A 238 9.26 -4.53 -9.89
C LEU A 238 8.19 -3.99 -8.93
N LEU A 239 6.90 -4.32 -9.14
CA LEU A 239 5.83 -3.91 -8.22
C LEU A 239 6.04 -4.50 -6.83
N GLU A 240 6.37 -5.79 -6.74
CA GLU A 240 6.70 -6.41 -5.46
C GLU A 240 7.88 -5.73 -4.76
N PHE A 241 8.93 -5.41 -5.52
CA PHE A 241 10.10 -4.69 -5.03
C PHE A 241 9.73 -3.30 -4.48
N LEU A 242 8.94 -2.52 -5.24
CA LEU A 242 8.50 -1.18 -4.87
C LEU A 242 7.59 -1.20 -3.63
N GLN A 243 6.70 -2.19 -3.51
CA GLN A 243 5.82 -2.38 -2.37
C GLN A 243 6.57 -2.71 -1.06
N ARG A 244 7.85 -3.08 -1.13
CA ARG A 244 8.71 -3.28 0.04
C ARG A 244 9.53 -2.04 0.45
N ARG A 245 9.49 -0.94 -0.32
CA ARG A 245 10.32 0.24 -0.08
C ARG A 245 9.73 1.14 1.00
N LYS A 246 10.51 1.47 2.03
CA LYS A 246 10.03 2.28 3.18
C LYS A 246 10.63 3.67 3.22
N LEU A 247 11.88 3.85 2.77
CA LEU A 247 12.55 5.17 2.81
C LEU A 247 11.84 6.21 1.93
N GLU A 248 11.53 5.85 0.67
CA GLU A 248 10.83 6.72 -0.29
C GLU A 248 9.44 6.18 -0.64
N ALA A 249 8.63 5.83 0.37
CA ALA A 249 7.35 5.16 0.19
C ALA A 249 6.37 5.92 -0.73
N ASN A 250 6.34 7.26 -0.66
CA ASN A 250 5.52 8.09 -1.55
C ASN A 250 5.93 7.95 -3.02
N LYS A 251 7.23 7.98 -3.30
CA LYS A 251 7.76 7.81 -4.66
C LYS A 251 7.50 6.39 -5.17
N ALA A 252 7.72 5.38 -4.32
CA ALA A 252 7.41 3.99 -4.64
C ALA A 252 5.92 3.79 -4.98
N LYS A 253 5.02 4.41 -4.19
CA LYS A 253 3.57 4.40 -4.44
C LYS A 253 3.23 5.03 -5.79
N GLN A 254 3.76 6.21 -6.10
CA GLN A 254 3.53 6.90 -7.38
C GLN A 254 4.01 6.05 -8.57
N LEU A 255 5.19 5.43 -8.45
CA LEU A 255 5.72 4.52 -9.47
C LEU A 255 4.82 3.30 -9.66
N CYS A 256 4.33 2.69 -8.57
CA CYS A 256 3.39 1.55 -8.64
C CYS A 256 2.09 1.92 -9.36
N LEU A 257 1.49 3.07 -9.03
CA LEU A 257 0.29 3.59 -9.73
C LEU A 257 0.56 3.84 -11.21
N GLY A 258 1.71 4.44 -11.53
CA GLY A 258 2.15 4.68 -12.90
C GLY A 258 2.33 3.39 -13.70
N ILE A 259 2.96 2.38 -13.11
CA ILE A 259 3.15 1.05 -13.72
C ILE A 259 1.80 0.37 -13.94
N ALA A 260 0.93 0.33 -12.94
CA ALA A 260 -0.40 -0.28 -13.04
C ALA A 260 -1.25 0.38 -14.15
N ARG A 261 -1.18 1.71 -14.27
CA ARG A 261 -1.82 2.45 -15.37
C ARG A 261 -1.17 2.12 -16.72
N ALA A 262 0.15 2.13 -16.80
CA ALA A 262 0.87 1.88 -18.05
C ALA A 262 0.60 0.48 -18.60
N ILE A 263 0.64 -0.58 -17.78
CA ILE A 263 0.40 -1.95 -18.27
C ILE A 263 -1.02 -2.12 -18.85
N ILE A 264 -2.00 -1.39 -18.32
CA ILE A 264 -3.37 -1.41 -18.85
C ILE A 264 -3.45 -0.64 -20.17
N LEU A 265 -2.93 0.60 -20.21
CA LEU A 265 -2.93 1.44 -21.41
C LEU A 265 -2.09 0.85 -22.56
N GLU A 266 -1.03 0.11 -22.24
CA GLU A 266 -0.21 -0.65 -23.20
C GLU A 266 -0.91 -1.90 -23.77
N ARG A 267 -2.14 -2.21 -23.33
CA ARG A 267 -2.91 -3.39 -23.74
C ARG A 267 -2.16 -4.71 -23.52
N ARG A 268 -1.47 -4.83 -22.38
CA ARG A 268 -0.82 -6.09 -22.01
C ARG A 268 -1.87 -7.20 -21.85
N PRO A 269 -1.50 -8.48 -22.04
CA PRO A 269 -2.43 -9.59 -21.82
C PRO A 269 -3.08 -9.50 -20.42
N ALA A 270 -4.37 -9.75 -20.33
CA ALA A 270 -5.13 -9.62 -19.08
C ALA A 270 -4.47 -10.38 -17.91
N THR A 271 -3.88 -11.55 -18.17
CA THR A 271 -3.16 -12.33 -17.16
C THR A 271 -1.98 -11.58 -16.53
N GLN A 272 -1.23 -10.79 -17.29
CA GLN A 272 -0.11 -9.99 -16.78
C GLN A 272 -0.62 -8.82 -15.92
N VAL A 273 -1.70 -8.18 -16.36
CA VAL A 273 -2.35 -7.10 -15.61
C VAL A 273 -2.92 -7.64 -14.29
N THR A 274 -3.59 -8.79 -14.32
CA THR A 274 -4.11 -9.45 -13.12
C THR A 274 -3.01 -9.78 -12.13
N GLN A 275 -1.88 -10.34 -12.57
CA GLN A 275 -0.74 -10.61 -11.68
C GLN A 275 -0.22 -9.34 -11.01
N ALA A 276 -0.07 -8.25 -11.77
CA ALA A 276 0.35 -6.97 -11.23
C ALA A 276 -0.65 -6.40 -10.21
N ILE A 277 -1.95 -6.50 -10.49
CA ILE A 277 -3.02 -6.08 -9.58
C ILE A 277 -3.04 -6.94 -8.31
N ASP A 278 -2.91 -8.26 -8.45
CA ASP A 278 -2.88 -9.21 -7.33
C ASP A 278 -1.73 -8.88 -6.37
N VAL A 279 -0.54 -8.51 -6.89
CA VAL A 279 0.59 -8.04 -6.08
C VAL A 279 0.20 -6.81 -5.25
N LEU A 280 -0.43 -5.81 -5.87
CA LEU A 280 -0.81 -4.56 -5.18
C LEU A 280 -1.89 -4.78 -4.12
N VAL A 281 -2.92 -5.57 -4.44
CA VAL A 281 -4.01 -5.92 -3.52
C VAL A 281 -3.49 -6.73 -2.33
N THR A 282 -2.61 -7.71 -2.59
CA THR A 282 -1.97 -8.53 -1.55
C THR A 282 -1.09 -7.68 -0.64
N ALA A 283 -0.27 -6.79 -1.21
CA ALA A 283 0.59 -5.88 -0.45
C ALA A 283 -0.24 -4.94 0.45
N TYR A 284 -1.35 -4.42 -0.06
CA TYR A 284 -2.28 -3.61 0.73
C TYR A 284 -2.93 -4.40 1.87
N SER A 285 -3.45 -5.59 1.57
CA SER A 285 -4.01 -6.51 2.58
C SER A 285 -3.02 -6.80 3.69
N TYR A 286 -1.76 -7.07 3.35
CA TYR A 286 -0.68 -7.26 4.33
C TYR A 286 -0.44 -5.99 5.16
N SER A 287 -0.36 -4.81 4.54
CA SER A 287 -0.13 -3.55 5.24
C SER A 287 -1.25 -3.19 6.22
N VAL A 288 -2.50 -3.50 5.87
CA VAL A 288 -3.68 -3.35 6.74
C VAL A 288 -3.59 -4.32 7.93
N LYS A 289 -3.30 -5.61 7.67
CA LYS A 289 -3.15 -6.64 8.71
C LYS A 289 -1.99 -6.31 9.68
N ALA A 290 -0.89 -5.76 9.16
CA ALA A 290 0.27 -5.34 9.93
C ALA A 290 0.08 -3.99 10.65
N GLY A 291 -1.07 -3.31 10.49
CA GLY A 291 -1.35 -2.01 11.11
C GLY A 291 -0.46 -0.85 10.62
N THR A 292 0.24 -1.04 9.50
CA THR A 292 1.14 -0.03 8.91
C THR A 292 0.36 0.97 8.05
N TYR A 293 -0.78 0.55 7.49
CA TYR A 293 -1.72 1.45 6.81
C TYR A 293 -2.74 2.00 7.82
N LYS A 294 -2.78 3.33 8.01
CA LYS A 294 -3.88 4.01 8.69
C LYS A 294 -4.80 4.62 7.64
N GLU A 295 -5.98 4.06 7.50
CA GLU A 295 -7.04 4.59 6.67
C GLU A 295 -7.36 6.02 7.15
N ILE A 296 -7.18 7.02 6.29
CA ILE A 296 -7.68 8.37 6.53
C ILE A 296 -9.19 8.27 6.38
N LYS A 297 -9.90 7.98 7.48
CA LYS A 297 -11.35 8.06 7.50
C LYS A 297 -11.75 9.51 7.25
N ASN A 298 -12.17 9.82 6.03
CA ASN A 298 -13.03 10.96 5.78
C ASN A 298 -14.42 10.61 6.30
N GLU A 299 -14.66 10.83 7.59
CA GLU A 299 -16.00 10.72 8.17
C GLU A 299 -16.88 11.87 7.66
N ASN A 300 -17.47 11.69 6.48
CA ASN A 300 -18.74 12.36 6.16
C ASN A 300 -19.88 11.40 6.52
N ALA A 301 -20.12 11.24 7.82
CA ALA A 301 -21.35 10.66 8.35
C ALA A 301 -22.03 11.71 9.22
N THR A 302 -23.20 12.14 8.76
CA THR A 302 -24.16 13.01 9.43
C THR A 302 -24.32 12.65 10.90
N ALA A 303 -23.88 13.54 11.78
CA ALA A 303 -24.13 13.48 13.21
C ALA A 303 -25.64 13.66 13.48
N SER A 304 -26.30 12.57 13.88
CA SER A 304 -27.59 12.63 14.57
C SER A 304 -27.38 13.12 16.00
N THR A 305 -28.26 14.02 16.42
CA THR A 305 -28.36 14.71 17.71
C THR A 305 -28.25 13.82 18.96
N PRO A 306 -27.63 14.29 20.07
CA PRO A 306 -27.61 13.57 21.34
C PRO A 306 -28.85 13.88 22.19
N THR A 307 -29.40 12.85 22.84
CA THR A 307 -30.35 12.99 23.97
C THR A 307 -29.61 12.73 25.29
N PRO A 308 -29.86 13.50 26.37
CA PRO A 308 -29.14 13.35 27.62
C PRO A 308 -29.88 12.44 28.62
N GLY A 309 -29.13 11.61 29.34
CA GLY A 309 -29.55 11.09 30.64
C GLY A 309 -29.26 9.61 30.91
N ALA A 310 -28.18 9.34 31.66
CA ALA A 310 -28.18 8.43 32.82
C ALA A 310 -26.74 8.27 33.36
N SER A 311 -26.62 8.41 34.68
CA SER A 311 -25.40 8.42 35.49
C SER A 311 -24.71 7.03 35.61
N PRO A 312 -23.45 6.98 36.08
CA PRO A 312 -22.62 5.77 36.09
C PRO A 312 -22.66 5.04 37.44
N ASP A 313 -22.47 3.72 37.45
CA ASP A 313 -21.98 3.04 38.65
C ASP A 313 -21.22 1.72 38.39
N SER A 314 -19.97 1.73 38.86
CA SER A 314 -19.24 0.71 39.65
C SER A 314 -18.83 -0.68 39.09
N GLU A 315 -17.50 -0.78 38.89
CA GLU A 315 -16.53 -1.72 39.51
C GLU A 315 -16.56 -3.28 39.32
N ARG A 316 -15.41 -3.76 38.78
CA ARG A 316 -14.46 -4.81 39.28
C ARG A 316 -14.59 -6.32 38.93
N HIS A 317 -13.45 -6.81 38.42
CA HIS A 317 -12.74 -8.10 38.67
C HIS A 317 -13.35 -9.41 38.11
N ARG A 318 -12.61 -10.45 37.63
CA ARG A 318 -11.20 -10.87 37.58
C ARG A 318 -11.09 -12.16 36.71
N GLN A 319 -9.93 -12.38 36.05
CA GLN A 319 -9.15 -13.65 35.82
C GLN A 319 -9.84 -14.95 35.32
N SER A 320 -9.28 -15.90 34.56
CA SER A 320 -7.94 -16.23 33.99
C SER A 320 -8.04 -17.54 33.16
N GLY A 321 -7.08 -17.82 32.25
CA GLY A 321 -6.70 -19.15 31.69
C GLY A 321 -6.87 -19.29 30.15
N SER A 322 -5.87 -19.00 29.29
CA SER A 322 -4.67 -19.78 28.85
C SER A 322 -5.04 -21.12 28.16
N ASN A 323 -4.68 -21.43 26.89
CA ASN A 323 -3.34 -21.62 26.28
C ASN A 323 -3.45 -21.66 24.72
N ILE A 324 -2.61 -20.98 23.93
CA ILE A 324 -1.28 -21.32 23.32
C ILE A 324 -1.39 -21.72 21.83
N ASP A 325 -0.84 -20.89 20.94
CA ASP A 325 0.24 -21.21 19.97
C ASP A 325 0.44 -20.01 19.01
N GLU A 326 1.48 -19.19 19.22
CA GLU A 326 1.91 -18.16 18.24
C GLU A 326 3.44 -18.06 18.20
N GLU A 327 3.96 -18.10 16.97
CA GLU A 327 5.36 -17.95 16.56
C GLU A 327 5.87 -16.54 16.86
N VAL A 328 6.94 -16.42 17.65
CA VAL A 328 7.48 -15.11 18.05
C VAL A 328 8.58 -14.67 17.09
N GLU A 329 8.22 -13.77 16.17
CA GLU A 329 9.16 -12.92 15.45
C GLU A 329 9.86 -11.95 16.43
N MET A 330 11.20 -11.85 16.33
CA MET A 330 11.99 -10.89 17.10
C MET A 330 11.79 -9.47 16.57
N ASN A 331 10.73 -8.78 17.02
CA ASN A 331 10.54 -7.35 16.81
C ASN A 331 11.18 -6.55 17.96
N LEU A 332 12.17 -5.72 17.63
CA LEU A 332 12.76 -4.72 18.52
C LEU A 332 12.00 -3.40 18.34
N SER A 333 11.15 -3.05 19.30
CA SER A 333 10.61 -1.69 19.47
C SER A 333 11.49 -0.91 20.44
N SER A 334 12.21 0.10 19.97
CA SER A 334 12.90 1.07 20.83
C SER A 334 12.05 2.33 20.98
N GLY A 335 11.51 2.55 22.17
CA GLY A 335 11.00 3.85 22.59
C GLY A 335 11.94 4.46 23.61
N SER A 336 12.37 5.70 23.35
CA SER A 336 12.72 6.67 24.38
C SER A 336 12.79 8.06 23.74
N GLN A 337 11.90 8.94 24.23
CA GLN A 337 11.90 10.38 23.99
C GLN A 337 13.10 11.01 24.69
N GLU A 338 13.75 11.98 24.05
CA GLU A 338 14.17 13.25 24.64
C GLU A 338 14.64 14.22 23.53
N ASN A 339 14.00 15.41 23.49
CA ASN A 339 14.18 16.48 22.50
C ASN A 339 15.40 17.37 22.84
N MET A 340 16.07 17.98 21.84
CA MET A 340 16.09 19.45 21.60
C MET A 340 16.94 19.84 20.36
N PHE A 341 16.42 20.81 19.57
CA PHE A 341 17.03 21.56 18.45
C PHE A 341 17.16 20.93 17.05
N CYS A 342 16.11 21.05 16.23
CA CYS A 342 16.07 21.89 15.01
C CYS A 342 14.68 21.70 14.36
N ALA A 343 13.85 22.73 14.45
CA ALA A 343 12.50 22.76 13.91
C ALA A 343 12.55 23.27 12.47
N ASP A 344 12.24 22.39 11.50
CA ASP A 344 11.48 22.72 10.28
C ASP A 344 11.25 21.52 9.31
N GLU A 345 11.60 20.28 9.67
CA GLU A 345 11.30 19.08 8.84
C GLU A 345 10.27 18.10 9.46
N GLN A 346 9.50 18.52 10.46
CA GLN A 346 8.63 17.61 11.23
C GLN A 346 7.16 17.56 10.77
N GLN A 347 6.90 17.53 9.46
CA GLN A 347 5.54 17.26 8.94
C GLN A 347 5.42 16.10 7.94
N GLU A 348 6.52 15.43 7.56
CA GLU A 348 6.48 14.25 6.66
C GLU A 348 6.69 12.89 7.37
N SER A 349 6.88 12.87 8.69
CA SER A 349 7.13 11.66 9.47
C SER A 349 5.85 10.99 10.02
N GLN A 350 4.76 10.96 9.24
CA GLN A 350 3.76 9.91 9.39
C GLN A 350 4.17 8.76 8.47
N LEU A 351 4.37 7.56 9.03
CA LEU A 351 4.78 6.34 8.32
C LEU A 351 4.04 6.16 6.99
N SER A 352 4.61 6.68 5.89
CA SER A 352 4.03 6.50 4.56
C SER A 352 4.29 5.06 4.17
N SER A 353 3.22 4.31 3.92
CA SER A 353 3.29 2.96 3.39
C SER A 353 3.25 3.04 1.85
N PRO A 354 4.08 2.28 1.13
CA PRO A 354 4.00 2.20 -0.34
C PRO A 354 2.73 1.48 -0.81
N ALA A 355 2.01 0.82 0.11
CA ALA A 355 0.73 0.15 -0.13
C ALA A 355 -0.31 1.10 -0.73
N ILE A 356 -1.01 0.61 -1.75
CA ILE A 356 -2.05 1.32 -2.50
C ILE A 356 -3.42 0.76 -2.11
N SER A 357 -4.34 1.60 -1.63
CA SER A 357 -5.70 1.16 -1.35
C SER A 357 -6.52 0.92 -2.62
N PRO A 358 -7.59 0.11 -2.55
CA PRO A 358 -8.56 -0.02 -3.65
C PRO A 358 -9.08 1.32 -4.17
N ASP A 359 -9.34 2.28 -3.27
CA ASP A 359 -9.81 3.62 -3.62
C ASP A 359 -8.75 4.44 -4.37
N GLU A 360 -7.49 4.32 -3.97
CA GLU A 360 -6.36 4.94 -4.68
C GLU A 360 -6.20 4.32 -6.09
N LEU A 361 -6.32 3.00 -6.22
CA LEU A 361 -6.34 2.32 -7.53
C LEU A 361 -7.51 2.81 -8.39
N TYR A 362 -8.71 2.93 -7.82
CA TYR A 362 -9.86 3.48 -8.55
C TYR A 362 -9.57 4.90 -9.05
N LYS A 363 -9.20 5.81 -8.15
CA LYS A 363 -9.02 7.22 -8.44
C LYS A 363 -7.88 7.51 -9.42
N PHE A 364 -6.73 6.85 -9.25
CA PHE A 364 -5.51 7.18 -9.99
C PHE A 364 -5.23 6.25 -11.18
N VAL A 365 -5.85 5.07 -11.22
CA VAL A 365 -5.68 4.11 -12.33
C VAL A 365 -6.99 3.99 -13.11
N PHE A 366 -8.05 3.46 -12.51
CA PHE A 366 -9.26 3.08 -13.26
C PHE A 366 -10.01 4.28 -13.86
N THR A 367 -10.21 5.38 -13.12
CA THR A 367 -10.86 6.58 -13.67
C THR A 367 -10.12 7.11 -14.88
N SER A 368 -8.78 7.16 -14.81
CA SER A 368 -7.98 7.66 -15.93
C SER A 368 -7.97 6.73 -17.13
N VAL A 369 -8.00 5.41 -16.89
CA VAL A 369 -8.05 4.42 -17.96
C VAL A 369 -9.44 4.41 -18.63
N GLU A 370 -10.52 4.53 -17.85
CA GLU A 370 -11.89 4.60 -18.37
C GLU A 370 -12.01 5.73 -19.41
N GLU A 371 -11.56 6.95 -19.06
CA GLU A 371 -11.60 8.11 -19.96
C GLU A 371 -10.85 7.90 -21.29
N MET A 372 -9.76 7.14 -21.27
CA MET A 372 -8.90 6.92 -22.44
C MET A 372 -9.31 5.70 -23.29
N MET A 373 -10.02 4.74 -22.70
CA MET A 373 -10.26 3.41 -23.30
C MET A 373 -11.74 3.00 -23.30
N VAL A 374 -12.68 3.95 -23.29
CA VAL A 374 -14.14 3.67 -23.32
C VAL A 374 -14.53 2.72 -24.45
N GLU A 375 -13.91 2.86 -25.63
CA GLU A 375 -14.19 2.02 -26.80
C GLU A 375 -13.78 0.55 -26.60
N GLU A 376 -12.82 0.27 -25.73
CA GLU A 376 -12.25 -1.05 -25.43
C GLU A 376 -12.83 -1.65 -24.13
N SER A 377 -14.12 -1.37 -23.89
CA SER A 377 -14.86 -1.80 -22.70
C SER A 377 -14.73 -3.29 -22.34
N GLU A 378 -14.56 -4.21 -23.29
CA GLU A 378 -14.43 -5.64 -22.99
C GLU A 378 -13.14 -5.98 -22.21
N TYR A 379 -12.03 -5.37 -22.61
CA TYR A 379 -10.74 -5.56 -21.96
C TYR A 379 -10.75 -4.94 -20.55
N LEU A 380 -11.32 -3.74 -20.41
CA LEU A 380 -11.47 -3.09 -19.11
C LEU A 380 -12.37 -3.87 -18.16
N VAL A 381 -13.52 -4.36 -18.64
CA VAL A 381 -14.42 -5.20 -17.83
C VAL A 381 -13.71 -6.46 -17.37
N ALA A 382 -12.91 -7.11 -18.21
CA ALA A 382 -12.12 -8.27 -17.82
C ALA A 382 -11.12 -7.94 -16.69
N ILE A 383 -10.38 -6.82 -16.81
CA ILE A 383 -9.44 -6.37 -15.78
C ILE A 383 -10.16 -6.05 -14.47
N ILE A 384 -11.27 -5.29 -14.53
CA ILE A 384 -12.03 -4.92 -13.34
C ILE A 384 -12.61 -6.16 -12.67
N THR A 385 -13.09 -7.13 -13.44
CA THR A 385 -13.62 -8.39 -12.90
C THR A 385 -12.53 -9.18 -12.16
N GLU A 386 -11.32 -9.25 -12.71
CA GLU A 386 -10.17 -9.86 -12.04
C GLU A 386 -9.74 -9.09 -10.80
N PHE A 387 -9.79 -7.76 -10.83
CA PHE A 387 -9.55 -6.93 -9.66
C PHE A 387 -10.59 -7.17 -8.55
N LEU A 388 -11.88 -7.25 -8.87
CA LEU A 388 -12.94 -7.58 -7.91
C LEU A 388 -12.74 -8.98 -7.31
N ARG A 389 -12.31 -9.95 -8.14
CA ARG A 389 -11.93 -11.30 -7.68
C ARG A 389 -10.77 -11.22 -6.68
N SER A 390 -9.73 -10.44 -7.00
CA SER A 390 -8.54 -10.24 -6.15
C SER A 390 -8.89 -9.66 -4.78
N ILE A 391 -9.68 -8.57 -4.76
CA ILE A 391 -10.17 -7.95 -3.51
C ILE A 391 -10.97 -8.94 -2.69
N SER A 392 -11.88 -9.68 -3.34
CA SER A 392 -12.72 -10.67 -2.67
C SER A 392 -11.91 -11.80 -2.04
N ALA A 393 -10.84 -12.24 -2.71
CA ALA A 393 -9.93 -13.25 -2.18
C ALA A 393 -9.20 -12.78 -0.91
N GLU A 394 -8.81 -11.50 -0.87
CA GLU A 394 -8.19 -10.87 0.31
C GLU A 394 -9.19 -10.36 1.36
N LYS A 395 -10.50 -10.53 1.13
CA LYS A 395 -11.60 -10.08 2.00
C LYS A 395 -11.59 -8.57 2.29
N LEU A 396 -11.18 -7.79 1.29
CA LEU A 396 -11.17 -6.34 1.35
C LEU A 396 -12.53 -5.77 0.90
N LYS A 397 -12.84 -4.53 1.29
CA LYS A 397 -14.04 -3.83 0.82
C LYS A 397 -13.79 -3.22 -0.56
N VAL A 398 -14.80 -3.29 -1.43
CA VAL A 398 -14.79 -2.66 -2.75
C VAL A 398 -15.45 -1.28 -2.68
N ASP A 399 -14.85 -0.27 -3.32
CA ASP A 399 -15.50 1.03 -3.52
C ASP A 399 -16.70 0.88 -4.47
N LEU A 400 -17.85 1.43 -4.07
CA LEU A 400 -19.10 1.44 -4.83
C LEU A 400 -18.93 2.01 -6.24
N ASN A 401 -18.01 2.96 -6.42
CA ASN A 401 -17.71 3.57 -7.71
C ASN A 401 -17.18 2.57 -8.74
N ILE A 402 -16.51 1.50 -8.29
CA ILE A 402 -15.99 0.44 -9.17
C ILE A 402 -17.16 -0.37 -9.75
N TYR A 403 -18.18 -0.65 -8.94
CA TYR A 403 -19.42 -1.27 -9.42
C TYR A 403 -20.15 -0.36 -10.40
N VAL A 404 -20.29 0.93 -10.08
CA VAL A 404 -20.93 1.93 -10.95
C VAL A 404 -20.23 2.01 -12.31
N MET A 405 -18.89 2.07 -12.32
CA MET A 405 -18.06 2.06 -13.53
C MET A 405 -18.26 0.76 -14.34
N THR A 406 -18.26 -0.39 -13.69
CA THR A 406 -18.51 -1.69 -14.35
C THR A 406 -19.86 -1.72 -15.06
N ILE A 407 -20.92 -1.20 -14.41
CA ILE A 407 -22.26 -1.12 -15.00
C ILE A 407 -22.26 -0.19 -16.21
N LYS A 408 -21.61 0.97 -16.13
CA LYS A 408 -21.50 1.92 -17.25
C LYS A 408 -20.81 1.30 -18.46
N LEU A 409 -19.68 0.62 -18.26
CA LEU A 409 -18.92 -0.05 -19.33
C LEU A 409 -19.73 -1.17 -20.00
N LEU A 410 -20.41 -2.02 -19.22
CA LEU A 410 -21.26 -3.10 -19.73
C LEU A 410 -22.50 -2.57 -20.46
N ALA A 411 -23.10 -1.50 -19.96
CA ALA A 411 -24.25 -0.87 -20.60
C ALA A 411 -23.85 -0.18 -21.91
N TYR A 412 -22.70 0.50 -21.93
CA TYR A 412 -22.15 1.14 -23.13
C TYR A 412 -21.90 0.13 -24.25
N SER A 413 -21.31 -1.02 -23.92
CA SER A 413 -21.09 -2.14 -24.85
C SER A 413 -22.32 -3.00 -25.15
N LYS A 414 -23.49 -2.65 -24.59
CA LYS A 414 -24.76 -3.40 -24.72
C LYS A 414 -24.67 -4.86 -24.25
N ARG A 415 -23.71 -5.21 -23.38
CA ARG A 415 -23.51 -6.55 -22.80
C ARG A 415 -24.45 -6.81 -21.62
N PHE A 416 -25.76 -6.63 -21.85
CA PHE A 416 -26.78 -6.69 -20.79
C PHE A 416 -26.97 -8.08 -20.17
N ALA A 417 -26.64 -9.15 -20.88
CA ALA A 417 -26.69 -10.51 -20.35
C ALA A 417 -25.64 -10.73 -19.25
N GLU A 418 -24.42 -10.25 -19.48
CA GLU A 418 -23.34 -10.32 -18.50
C GLU A 418 -23.61 -9.40 -17.30
N LEU A 419 -24.13 -8.19 -17.54
CA LEU A 419 -24.60 -7.31 -16.48
C LEU A 419 -25.62 -8.02 -15.56
N SER A 420 -26.57 -8.75 -16.16
CA SER A 420 -27.56 -9.53 -15.41
C SER A 420 -26.90 -10.65 -14.58
N LEU A 421 -25.88 -11.31 -15.13
CA LEU A 421 -25.12 -12.35 -14.46
C LEU A 421 -24.32 -11.79 -13.27
N PHE A 422 -23.65 -10.65 -13.44
CA PHE A 422 -22.83 -10.01 -12.41
C PHE A 422 -23.67 -9.60 -11.20
N THR A 423 -24.88 -9.05 -11.44
CA THR A 423 -25.82 -8.72 -10.36
C THR A 423 -26.40 -9.98 -9.71
N THR A 424 -26.81 -10.97 -10.49
CA THR A 424 -27.45 -12.20 -9.95
C THR A 424 -26.47 -13.01 -9.10
N ASN A 425 -25.21 -13.11 -9.53
CA ASN A 425 -24.15 -13.84 -8.83
C ASN A 425 -23.48 -13.03 -7.72
N LYS A 426 -23.95 -11.79 -7.43
CA LYS A 426 -23.38 -10.89 -6.43
C LYS A 426 -21.89 -10.57 -6.64
N ILE A 427 -21.44 -10.57 -7.90
CA ILE A 427 -20.15 -9.98 -8.27
C ILE A 427 -20.23 -8.45 -8.09
N ILE A 428 -21.38 -7.88 -8.44
CA ILE A 428 -21.75 -6.52 -8.09
C ILE A 428 -22.62 -6.59 -6.83
N GLU A 429 -22.14 -6.03 -5.73
CA GLU A 429 -22.89 -5.99 -4.48
C GLU A 429 -24.04 -4.98 -4.54
N PRO A 430 -25.19 -5.29 -3.89
CA PRO A 430 -26.33 -4.40 -3.91
C PRO A 430 -26.08 -3.15 -3.05
N SER A 431 -26.16 -1.97 -3.67
CA SER A 431 -26.13 -0.68 -2.99
C SER A 431 -27.16 0.27 -3.60
N LYS A 432 -27.42 1.40 -2.93
CA LYS A 432 -28.32 2.43 -3.45
C LYS A 432 -27.80 2.97 -4.78
N GLU A 433 -26.52 3.29 -4.85
CA GLU A 433 -25.80 3.85 -6.00
C GLU A 433 -25.83 2.87 -7.18
N VAL A 434 -25.57 1.59 -6.91
CA VAL A 434 -25.64 0.51 -7.90
C VAL A 434 -27.06 0.37 -8.47
N ALA A 435 -28.08 0.40 -7.61
CA ALA A 435 -29.48 0.29 -8.03
C ALA A 435 -29.87 1.46 -8.95
N PHE A 436 -29.53 2.69 -8.58
CA PHE A 436 -29.79 3.86 -9.43
C PHE A 436 -29.02 3.80 -10.75
N GLN A 437 -27.75 3.37 -10.73
CA GLN A 437 -26.98 3.23 -11.95
C GLN A 437 -27.59 2.18 -12.90
N LEU A 438 -28.10 1.06 -12.38
CA LEU A 438 -28.83 0.06 -13.18
C LEU A 438 -30.12 0.64 -13.78
N LEU A 439 -30.86 1.46 -13.03
CA LEU A 439 -32.07 2.12 -13.52
C LEU A 439 -31.75 3.10 -14.66
N ASP A 440 -30.68 3.88 -14.52
CA ASP A 440 -30.25 4.85 -15.53
C ASP A 440 -29.70 4.17 -16.79
N SER A 441 -28.82 3.18 -16.62
CA SER A 441 -28.30 2.37 -17.73
C SER A 441 -29.38 1.52 -18.40
N GLY A 442 -30.47 1.21 -17.69
CA GLY A 442 -31.60 0.40 -18.14
C GLY A 442 -32.71 1.15 -18.86
N ARG A 443 -32.60 2.46 -19.13
CA ARG A 443 -33.68 3.25 -19.77
C ARG A 443 -34.18 2.65 -21.10
N GLN A 444 -33.28 2.03 -21.88
CA GLN A 444 -33.62 1.35 -23.14
C GLN A 444 -33.75 -0.18 -23.00
N ASN A 445 -33.46 -0.74 -21.82
CA ASN A 445 -33.47 -2.18 -21.59
C ASN A 445 -34.29 -2.54 -20.35
N ILE A 446 -35.50 -3.05 -20.59
CA ILE A 446 -36.47 -3.42 -19.54
C ILE A 446 -35.89 -4.44 -18.56
N ARG A 447 -35.05 -5.38 -19.00
CA ARG A 447 -34.48 -6.41 -18.12
C ARG A 447 -33.51 -5.80 -17.11
N VAL A 448 -32.63 -4.91 -17.57
CA VAL A 448 -31.68 -4.20 -16.69
C VAL A 448 -32.39 -3.27 -15.74
N ARG A 449 -33.40 -2.54 -16.25
CA ARG A 449 -34.22 -1.66 -15.41
C ARG A 449 -34.95 -2.44 -14.31
N LYS A 450 -35.45 -3.63 -14.62
CA LYS A 450 -36.04 -4.53 -13.63
C LYS A 450 -35.03 -4.96 -12.56
N LEU A 451 -33.77 -5.23 -12.91
CA LEU A 451 -32.73 -5.54 -11.91
C LEU A 451 -32.52 -4.40 -10.92
N GLY A 452 -32.49 -3.15 -11.40
CA GLY A 452 -32.42 -1.97 -10.52
C GLY A 452 -33.61 -1.86 -9.57
N LEU A 453 -34.83 -2.07 -10.08
CA LEU A 453 -36.05 -2.08 -9.26
C LEU A 453 -36.05 -3.22 -8.23
N ASP A 454 -35.67 -4.43 -8.64
CA ASP A 454 -35.56 -5.60 -7.76
C ASP A 454 -34.51 -5.36 -6.66
N MET A 455 -33.41 -4.68 -6.97
CA MET A 455 -32.38 -4.30 -6.01
C MET A 455 -32.86 -3.25 -5.01
N LEU A 456 -33.61 -2.22 -5.43
CA LEU A 456 -34.23 -1.25 -4.51
C LEU A 456 -35.18 -1.95 -3.53
N ARG A 457 -35.95 -2.93 -4.01
CA ARG A 457 -36.83 -3.74 -3.16
C ARG A 457 -36.01 -4.59 -2.17
N GLN A 458 -34.93 -5.22 -2.62
CA GLN A 458 -34.03 -5.99 -1.77
C GLN A 458 -33.43 -5.13 -0.65
N LEU A 459 -33.05 -3.90 -0.95
CA LEU A 459 -32.48 -2.94 0.01
C LEU A 459 -33.52 -2.24 0.88
N SER A 460 -34.81 -2.57 0.72
CA SER A 460 -35.93 -1.90 1.42
C SER A 460 -36.00 -0.39 1.20
N LEU A 461 -35.49 0.09 0.05
CA LEU A 461 -35.54 1.50 -0.36
C LEU A 461 -36.92 1.82 -0.97
N HIS A 462 -37.96 1.75 -0.14
CA HIS A 462 -39.35 1.77 -0.61
C HIS A 462 -39.74 3.09 -1.30
N HIS A 463 -39.27 4.23 -0.79
CA HIS A 463 -39.56 5.54 -1.38
C HIS A 463 -38.95 5.66 -2.79
N ASP A 464 -37.68 5.28 -2.92
CA ASP A 464 -36.95 5.34 -4.19
C ASP A 464 -37.55 4.37 -5.22
N TYR A 465 -37.96 3.16 -4.78
CA TYR A 465 -38.67 2.19 -5.62
C TYR A 465 -40.00 2.73 -6.17
N ILE A 466 -40.81 3.35 -5.31
CA ILE A 466 -42.09 3.97 -5.70
C ILE A 466 -41.82 5.10 -6.70
N SER A 467 -40.83 5.96 -6.44
CA SER A 467 -40.47 7.06 -7.34
C SER A 467 -40.05 6.55 -8.72
N SER A 468 -39.28 5.47 -8.79
CA SER A 468 -38.86 4.88 -10.06
C SER A 468 -40.02 4.23 -10.83
N LEU A 469 -40.97 3.58 -10.15
CA LEU A 469 -42.18 3.05 -10.80
C LEU A 469 -43.08 4.15 -11.36
N VAL A 470 -43.22 5.26 -10.63
CA VAL A 470 -43.98 6.43 -11.07
C VAL A 470 -43.34 7.06 -12.31
N GLN A 471 -42.01 7.16 -12.36
CA GLN A 471 -41.28 7.63 -13.55
C GLN A 471 -41.49 6.72 -14.77
N ASP A 472 -41.68 5.42 -14.55
CA ASP A 472 -41.97 4.45 -15.62
C ASP A 472 -43.46 4.38 -16.01
N GLY A 473 -44.32 5.17 -15.36
CA GLY A 473 -45.75 5.20 -15.63
C GLY A 473 -46.56 4.08 -14.94
N TYR A 474 -45.96 3.29 -14.05
CA TYR A 474 -46.63 2.21 -13.33
C TYR A 474 -47.29 2.70 -12.02
N TYR A 475 -48.14 3.72 -12.11
CA TYR A 475 -48.76 4.40 -10.95
C TYR A 475 -49.57 3.46 -10.05
N LEU A 476 -50.29 2.48 -10.62
CA LEU A 476 -51.11 1.56 -9.84
C LEU A 476 -50.30 0.56 -9.03
N GLU A 477 -49.22 0.04 -9.63
CA GLU A 477 -48.30 -0.85 -8.93
C GLU A 477 -47.58 -0.10 -7.81
N ALA A 478 -47.15 1.14 -8.09
CA ALA A 478 -46.53 2.03 -7.12
C ALA A 478 -47.46 2.30 -5.92
N LEU A 479 -48.75 2.58 -6.16
CA LEU A 479 -49.72 2.84 -5.10
C LEU A 479 -50.02 1.58 -4.26
N ARG A 480 -50.20 0.42 -4.92
CA ARG A 480 -50.37 -0.88 -4.22
C ARG A 480 -49.16 -1.20 -3.33
N TYR A 481 -47.96 -0.94 -3.83
CA TYR A 481 -46.74 -1.16 -3.08
C TYR A 481 -46.62 -0.20 -1.88
N ALA A 482 -46.93 1.09 -2.09
CA ALA A 482 -46.96 2.08 -1.02
C ALA A 482 -47.94 1.69 0.10
N GLN A 483 -49.12 1.20 -0.25
CA GLN A 483 -50.12 0.75 0.72
C GLN A 483 -49.64 -0.48 1.51
N LYS A 484 -49.06 -1.46 0.82
CA LYS A 484 -48.53 -2.69 1.44
C LYS A 484 -47.42 -2.38 2.45
N HIS A 485 -46.53 -1.45 2.13
CA HIS A 485 -45.39 -1.09 2.96
C HIS A 485 -45.60 0.17 3.83
N LYS A 486 -46.82 0.73 3.84
CA LYS A 486 -47.23 1.92 4.61
C LYS A 486 -46.29 3.11 4.43
N VAL A 487 -45.85 3.38 3.21
CA VAL A 487 -44.96 4.50 2.90
C VAL A 487 -45.78 5.78 2.76
N THR A 488 -45.60 6.74 3.67
CA THR A 488 -46.39 7.99 3.71
C THR A 488 -45.82 9.11 2.84
N SER A 489 -44.53 9.04 2.48
CA SER A 489 -43.80 10.08 1.73
C SER A 489 -44.04 10.04 0.20
N VAL A 490 -45.26 9.72 -0.23
CA VAL A 490 -45.58 9.56 -1.66
C VAL A 490 -46.05 10.91 -2.23
N ARG A 491 -45.53 11.34 -3.38
CA ARG A 491 -46.02 12.57 -4.07
C ARG A 491 -47.41 12.35 -4.65
N SER A 492 -48.44 12.74 -3.93
CA SER A 492 -49.86 12.54 -4.25
C SER A 492 -50.29 13.14 -5.59
N SER A 493 -49.77 14.31 -5.96
CA SER A 493 -50.05 14.97 -7.25
C SER A 493 -49.83 14.08 -8.47
N MET A 494 -48.70 13.35 -8.51
CA MET A 494 -48.35 12.47 -9.64
C MET A 494 -49.34 11.33 -9.86
N PHE A 495 -49.95 10.81 -8.78
CA PHE A 495 -50.95 9.73 -8.87
C PHE A 495 -52.31 10.28 -9.30
N LEU A 496 -52.67 11.47 -8.82
CA LEU A 496 -53.95 12.12 -9.16
C LEU A 496 -53.95 12.64 -10.60
N GLU A 497 -52.85 13.23 -11.06
CA GLU A 497 -52.69 13.66 -12.46
C GLU A 497 -52.74 12.47 -13.42
N ALA A 498 -52.07 11.36 -13.09
CA ALA A 498 -52.15 10.14 -13.88
C ALA A 498 -53.56 9.54 -13.91
N ALA A 499 -54.25 9.55 -12.76
CA ALA A 499 -55.64 9.09 -12.67
C ALA A 499 -56.58 9.97 -13.49
N PHE A 500 -56.42 11.29 -13.43
CA PHE A 500 -57.20 12.24 -14.22
C PHE A 500 -56.94 12.07 -15.72
N ALA A 501 -55.68 11.90 -16.13
CA ALA A 501 -55.31 11.64 -17.52
C ALA A 501 -55.89 10.32 -18.08
N SER A 502 -56.18 9.33 -17.22
CA SER A 502 -56.82 8.07 -17.62
C SER A 502 -58.31 8.22 -17.98
N ASN A 503 -58.92 9.39 -17.71
CA ASN A 503 -60.32 9.73 -17.97
C ASN A 503 -61.35 8.78 -17.31
N ASP A 504 -60.94 8.00 -16.32
CA ASP A 504 -61.82 7.16 -15.50
C ASP A 504 -62.06 7.82 -14.13
N MET A 505 -63.27 8.37 -13.97
CA MET A 505 -63.66 9.08 -12.75
C MET A 505 -63.77 8.14 -11.53
N GLN A 506 -64.08 6.86 -11.74
CA GLN A 506 -64.08 5.87 -10.64
C GLN A 506 -62.66 5.57 -10.17
N HIS A 507 -61.73 5.56 -11.12
CA HIS A 507 -60.30 5.40 -10.83
C HIS A 507 -59.75 6.56 -9.98
N LEU A 508 -60.10 7.80 -10.33
CA LEU A 508 -59.74 8.99 -9.57
C LEU A 508 -60.32 8.98 -8.15
N ALA A 509 -61.59 8.59 -7.99
CA ALA A 509 -62.23 8.45 -6.67
C ALA A 509 -61.54 7.39 -5.80
N ALA A 510 -61.18 6.25 -6.39
CA ALA A 510 -60.48 5.18 -5.68
C ALA A 510 -59.09 5.62 -5.21
N ILE A 511 -58.33 6.34 -6.05
CA ILE A 511 -56.99 6.85 -5.71
C ILE A 511 -57.09 7.93 -4.62
N LEU A 512 -58.04 8.86 -4.71
CA LEU A 512 -58.30 9.86 -3.65
C LEU A 512 -58.59 9.22 -2.30
N ARG A 513 -59.37 8.13 -2.28
CA ARG A 513 -59.66 7.38 -1.04
C ARG A 513 -58.41 6.71 -0.50
N VAL A 514 -57.64 6.01 -1.34
CA VAL A 514 -56.41 5.32 -0.91
C VAL A 514 -55.37 6.32 -0.40
N LEU A 515 -55.18 7.47 -1.05
CA LEU A 515 -54.27 8.51 -0.58
C LEU A 515 -54.73 9.12 0.75
N SER A 516 -56.04 9.27 0.95
CA SER A 516 -56.61 9.74 2.23
C SER A 516 -56.42 8.76 3.39
N GLU A 517 -56.36 7.46 3.11
CA GLU A 517 -56.08 6.41 4.11
C GLU A 517 -54.57 6.28 4.38
N LEU A 518 -53.73 6.57 3.38
CA LEU A 518 -52.30 6.31 3.39
C LEU A 518 -51.47 7.51 3.88
N ILE A 519 -51.89 8.74 3.59
CA ILE A 519 -51.20 9.98 3.97
C ILE A 519 -52.01 10.70 5.06
N PRO A 520 -51.50 10.79 6.31
CA PRO A 520 -52.15 11.55 7.37
C PRO A 520 -52.30 13.02 6.99
N GLY A 521 -53.50 13.60 7.16
CA GLY A 521 -53.77 15.01 6.85
C GLY A 521 -53.95 15.34 5.36
N PHE A 522 -53.95 14.35 4.46
CA PHE A 522 -54.10 14.60 3.01
C PHE A 522 -55.38 15.36 2.64
N LYS A 523 -56.49 15.15 3.37
CA LYS A 523 -57.76 15.85 3.15
C LYS A 523 -57.69 17.37 3.36
N GLU A 524 -56.66 17.87 4.03
CA GLU A 524 -56.46 19.30 4.30
C GLU A 524 -55.57 19.97 3.25
N THR A 525 -55.03 19.21 2.30
CA THR A 525 -54.14 19.71 1.25
C THR A 525 -54.91 20.35 0.09
N SER A 526 -54.32 21.36 -0.55
CA SER A 526 -54.87 22.00 -1.75
C SER A 526 -55.04 21.02 -2.92
N GLU A 527 -54.18 19.99 -2.99
CA GLU A 527 -54.25 18.92 -3.99
C GLU A 527 -55.57 18.14 -3.86
N TYR A 528 -55.96 17.77 -2.64
CA TYR A 528 -57.21 17.06 -2.38
C TYR A 528 -58.42 17.89 -2.85
N TYR A 529 -58.49 19.18 -2.49
CA TYR A 529 -59.61 20.04 -2.89
C TYR A 529 -59.71 20.22 -4.40
N THR A 530 -58.57 20.37 -5.09
CA THR A 530 -58.53 20.54 -6.55
C THR A 530 -59.10 19.32 -7.27
N PHE A 531 -58.59 18.12 -6.96
CA PHE A 531 -59.02 16.89 -7.63
C PHE A 531 -60.40 16.39 -7.18
N TYR A 532 -60.79 16.65 -5.92
CA TYR A 532 -62.14 16.37 -5.44
C TYR A 532 -63.19 17.30 -6.09
N GLY A 533 -62.85 18.57 -6.32
CA GLY A 533 -63.68 19.51 -7.08
C GLY A 533 -63.91 19.06 -8.53
N LEU A 534 -62.83 18.68 -9.23
CA LEU A 534 -62.89 18.12 -10.59
C LEU A 534 -63.75 16.84 -10.68
N LEU A 535 -63.79 16.05 -9.60
CA LEU A 535 -64.63 14.86 -9.52
C LEU A 535 -66.13 15.19 -9.44
N ASN A 536 -66.48 16.30 -8.79
CA ASN A 536 -67.87 16.75 -8.65
C ASN A 536 -68.37 17.50 -9.89
N ASP A 537 -67.54 18.33 -10.51
CA ASP A 537 -67.92 19.11 -11.71
C ASP A 537 -68.27 18.21 -12.90
N THR A 538 -67.54 17.11 -13.09
CA THR A 538 -67.80 16.14 -14.16
C THR A 538 -69.00 15.24 -13.87
N SER A 539 -69.25 14.88 -12.61
CA SER A 539 -70.45 14.14 -12.19
C SER A 539 -71.75 14.92 -12.37
N SER A 540 -71.68 16.27 -12.35
CA SER A 540 -72.84 17.13 -12.62
C SER A 540 -73.16 17.26 -14.11
N SER A 541 -72.21 16.97 -15.01
CA SER A 541 -72.41 17.08 -16.47
C SER A 541 -72.97 15.82 -17.15
N VAL A 542 -73.02 14.67 -16.46
CA VAL A 542 -73.59 13.41 -16.99
C VAL A 542 -75.09 13.25 -16.62
N ALA A 543 -75.64 14.18 -15.84
CA ALA A 543 -77.04 14.21 -15.44
C ALA A 543 -77.83 15.32 -16.17
N VAL A 544 -77.86 15.28 -17.50
CA VAL A 544 -78.85 16.00 -18.34
C VAL A 544 -79.25 15.14 -19.54
#